data_AF-A0AAW2Q8U2-F1
#
_entry.id   AF-A0AAW2Q8U2-F1
#
_cell.length_a   1.000
_cell.length_b   1.000
_cell.length_c   1.000
_cell.angle_alpha   90.00
_cell.angle_beta   90.00
_cell.angle_gamma   90.00
#
_symmetry.space_group_name_H-M   'P 1'
#
loop_
_entity.id
_entity.type
_entity.pdbx_description
1 polymer ?
#
loop_
_entity_poly.entity_id
_entity_poly.type
_entity_poly.pdbx_seq_one_letter_code
_entity_poly.pdbx_strand_id
1 'polypeptide(L)'
;MTKRIEAAQGASFLDELNTNWNDHNKALQMIRDILMYMDRTFIPSTHKTTVHELGLNLWRDYVIRSSKIQQRLLNAVLELIHKERTGEVINRGLMRNIIKMLTDLGPAVYQEDFEKPFLEVSADFYRAESQEFIECSDCADYLKKAERRLNEEIERVSHYLDAKTEAKITNVVEKEMIANHMTRLVHMENSGLVKMLGDDKSEDLARM
;
A
#
# COMPACT_ATOMS: atom_id res chain seq x y z
N MET A 1 4.26 -11.44 -24.27
CA MET A 1 3.91 -11.13 -22.87
C MET A 1 3.30 -9.75 -22.74
N THR A 2 4.06 -8.67 -22.90
CA THR A 2 3.61 -7.28 -22.69
C THR A 2 2.35 -6.89 -23.47
N LYS A 3 2.20 -7.34 -24.73
CA LYS A 3 1.02 -7.04 -25.56
C LYS A 3 -0.32 -7.51 -24.95
N ARG A 4 -0.33 -8.61 -24.18
CA ARG A 4 -1.56 -9.12 -23.54
C ARG A 4 -1.95 -8.24 -22.34
N ILE A 5 -0.98 -7.90 -21.50
CA ILE A 5 -1.17 -7.00 -20.36
C ILE A 5 -1.63 -5.61 -20.85
N GLU A 6 -1.02 -5.10 -21.93
CA GLU A 6 -1.41 -3.83 -22.54
C GLU A 6 -2.87 -3.85 -23.03
N ALA A 7 -3.32 -4.98 -23.58
CA ALA A 7 -4.67 -5.14 -24.13
C ALA A 7 -5.76 -5.42 -23.08
N ALA A 8 -5.40 -5.98 -21.91
CA ALA A 8 -6.34 -6.20 -20.81
C ALA A 8 -6.90 -4.86 -20.31
N GLN A 9 -8.15 -4.82 -19.85
CA GLN A 9 -8.88 -3.60 -19.47
C GLN A 9 -9.66 -3.84 -18.17
N GLY A 10 -9.82 -2.79 -17.36
CA GLY A 10 -10.61 -2.86 -16.13
C GLY A 10 -10.11 -3.92 -15.15
N ALA A 11 -11.05 -4.67 -14.54
CA ALA A 11 -10.76 -5.63 -13.47
C ALA A 11 -9.81 -6.76 -13.89
N SER A 12 -9.80 -7.17 -15.16
CA SER A 12 -8.95 -8.28 -15.63
C SER A 12 -7.47 -7.92 -15.79
N PHE A 13 -7.14 -6.62 -15.75
CA PHE A 13 -5.77 -6.15 -15.95
C PHE A 13 -4.80 -6.69 -14.90
N LEU A 14 -5.17 -6.61 -13.62
CA LEU A 14 -4.31 -7.08 -12.52
C LEU A 14 -4.19 -8.61 -12.51
N ASP A 15 -5.26 -9.33 -12.85
CA ASP A 15 -5.23 -10.80 -12.99
C ASP A 15 -4.30 -11.24 -14.13
N GLU A 16 -4.38 -10.58 -15.29
CA GLU A 16 -3.50 -10.87 -16.42
C GLU A 16 -2.05 -10.53 -16.06
N LEU A 17 -1.80 -9.39 -15.41
CA LEU A 17 -0.46 -9.02 -14.94
C LEU A 17 0.11 -10.04 -13.96
N ASN A 18 -0.68 -10.47 -12.97
CA ASN A 18 -0.27 -11.48 -12.00
C ASN A 18 0.00 -12.84 -12.67
N THR A 19 -0.84 -13.26 -13.61
CA THR A 19 -0.65 -14.51 -14.37
C THR A 19 0.66 -14.47 -15.15
N ASN A 20 0.90 -13.38 -15.88
CA ASN A 20 2.13 -13.21 -16.63
C ASN A 20 3.35 -13.15 -15.68
N TRP A 21 3.26 -12.46 -14.54
CA TRP A 21 4.36 -12.45 -13.56
C TRP A 21 4.72 -13.85 -13.06
N ASN A 22 3.71 -14.68 -12.77
CA ASN A 22 3.92 -16.07 -12.35
C ASN A 22 4.56 -16.92 -13.45
N ASP A 23 4.15 -16.74 -14.70
CA ASP A 23 4.75 -17.44 -15.84
C ASP A 23 6.20 -16.99 -16.10
N HIS A 24 6.48 -15.69 -15.93
CA HIS A 24 7.84 -15.15 -16.01
C HIS A 24 8.74 -15.77 -14.96
N ASN A 25 8.30 -15.87 -13.71
CA ASN A 25 9.08 -16.48 -12.64
C ASN A 25 9.33 -17.98 -12.87
N LYS A 26 8.35 -18.74 -13.36
CA LYS A 26 8.53 -20.16 -13.73
C LYS A 26 9.57 -20.31 -14.84
N ALA A 27 9.46 -19.49 -15.89
CA ALA A 27 10.42 -19.49 -16.99
C ALA A 27 11.83 -19.12 -16.53
N LEU A 28 11.94 -18.08 -15.69
CA LEU A 28 13.20 -17.61 -15.12
C LEU A 28 13.87 -18.68 -14.26
N GLN A 29 13.10 -19.43 -13.47
CA GLN A 29 13.60 -20.54 -12.68
C GLN A 29 14.20 -21.64 -13.59
N MET A 30 13.48 -22.06 -14.62
CA MET A 30 13.99 -23.07 -15.56
C MET A 30 15.28 -22.60 -16.28
N ILE A 31 15.32 -21.34 -16.72
CA ILE A 31 16.50 -20.76 -17.37
C ILE A 31 17.68 -20.73 -16.41
N ARG A 32 17.46 -20.32 -15.16
CA ARG A 32 18.49 -20.31 -14.11
C ARG A 32 19.04 -21.70 -13.83
N ASP A 33 18.18 -22.72 -13.79
CA ASP A 33 18.59 -24.10 -13.54
C ASP A 33 19.47 -24.65 -14.68
N ILE A 34 19.11 -24.34 -15.93
CA ILE A 34 19.92 -24.69 -17.11
C ILE A 34 21.26 -23.95 -17.10
N LEU A 35 21.25 -22.66 -16.72
CA LEU A 35 22.44 -21.79 -16.71
C LEU A 35 23.20 -21.79 -15.36
N MET A 36 22.92 -22.76 -14.48
CA MET A 36 23.45 -22.79 -13.11
C MET A 36 24.98 -22.72 -13.06
N TYR A 37 25.68 -23.38 -13.99
CA TYR A 37 27.14 -23.35 -14.04
C TYR A 37 27.67 -21.94 -14.30
N MET A 38 27.03 -21.18 -15.21
CA MET A 38 27.39 -19.79 -15.49
C MET A 38 27.20 -18.92 -14.25
N ASP A 39 26.05 -19.03 -13.58
CA ASP A 39 25.76 -18.28 -12.34
C ASP A 39 26.77 -18.59 -11.22
N ARG A 40 27.22 -19.85 -11.08
CA ARG A 40 28.11 -20.27 -9.99
C ARG A 40 29.60 -20.05 -10.24
N THR A 41 30.04 -20.01 -11.50
CA THR A 41 31.49 -20.00 -11.82
C THR A 41 31.93 -18.76 -12.60
N PHE A 42 31.18 -18.38 -13.64
CA PHE A 42 31.54 -17.28 -14.52
C PHE A 42 31.17 -15.91 -13.94
N ILE A 43 30.02 -15.81 -13.26
CA ILE A 43 29.55 -14.54 -12.72
C ILE A 43 30.42 -14.01 -11.56
N PRO A 44 30.82 -14.84 -10.57
CA PRO A 44 31.68 -14.35 -9.48
C PRO A 44 33.03 -13.83 -9.95
N SER A 45 33.59 -14.39 -11.03
CA SER A 45 34.88 -13.98 -11.60
C SER A 45 34.78 -12.73 -12.48
N THR A 46 33.59 -12.37 -12.94
CA THR A 46 33.37 -11.23 -13.86
C THR A 46 32.52 -10.10 -13.27
N HIS A 47 32.03 -10.26 -12.03
CA HIS A 47 31.17 -9.29 -11.32
C HIS A 47 29.94 -8.84 -12.14
N LYS A 48 29.36 -9.74 -12.93
CA LYS A 48 28.15 -9.47 -13.72
C LYS A 48 26.87 -9.71 -12.92
N THR A 49 25.74 -9.21 -13.42
CA THR A 49 24.41 -9.48 -12.86
C THR A 49 24.03 -10.95 -13.03
N THR A 50 23.47 -11.56 -11.98
CA THR A 50 22.98 -12.95 -12.02
C THR A 50 21.82 -13.12 -12.99
N VAL A 51 21.59 -14.36 -13.49
CA VAL A 51 20.46 -14.64 -14.39
C VAL A 51 19.13 -14.22 -13.75
N HIS A 52 18.95 -14.54 -12.47
CA HIS A 52 17.73 -14.17 -11.73
C HIS A 52 17.53 -12.66 -11.68
N GLU A 53 18.54 -11.92 -11.24
CA GLU A 53 18.45 -10.45 -11.12
C GLU A 53 18.28 -9.78 -12.48
N LEU A 54 18.93 -10.30 -13.53
CA LEU A 54 18.71 -9.82 -14.90
C LEU A 54 17.25 -10.03 -15.34
N GLY A 55 16.67 -11.20 -15.04
CA GLY A 55 15.26 -11.48 -15.31
C GLY A 55 14.30 -10.51 -14.62
N LEU A 56 14.59 -10.14 -13.37
CA LEU A 56 13.82 -9.13 -12.62
C LEU A 56 13.97 -7.73 -13.24
N ASN A 57 15.20 -7.32 -13.57
CA ASN A 57 15.48 -6.03 -14.19
C ASN A 57 14.76 -5.89 -15.54
N LEU A 58 14.81 -6.92 -16.38
CA LEU A 58 14.10 -6.93 -17.67
C LEU A 58 12.57 -6.83 -17.47
N TRP A 59 12.00 -7.52 -16.49
CA TRP A 59 10.57 -7.40 -16.19
C TRP A 59 10.20 -5.99 -15.72
N ARG A 60 10.98 -5.42 -14.80
CA ARG A 60 10.79 -4.06 -14.31
C ARG A 60 10.80 -3.06 -15.46
N ASP A 61 11.84 -3.09 -16.29
CA ASP A 61 12.11 -2.04 -17.26
C ASP A 61 11.19 -2.13 -18.49
N TYR A 62 10.84 -3.35 -18.94
CA TYR A 62 10.02 -3.54 -20.15
C TYR A 62 8.53 -3.80 -19.90
N VAL A 63 8.13 -4.20 -18.69
CA VAL A 63 6.72 -4.44 -18.35
C VAL A 63 6.22 -3.40 -17.37
N ILE A 64 6.77 -3.33 -16.16
CA ILE A 64 6.22 -2.46 -15.09
C ILE A 64 6.41 -0.98 -15.42
N ARG A 65 7.59 -0.59 -15.90
CA ARG A 65 7.92 0.79 -16.29
C ARG A 65 7.58 1.11 -17.75
N SER A 66 6.84 0.23 -18.43
CA SER A 66 6.24 0.59 -19.72
C SER A 66 5.26 1.74 -19.51
N SER A 67 5.34 2.77 -20.36
CA SER A 67 4.48 3.96 -20.28
C SER A 67 2.99 3.63 -20.34
N LYS A 68 2.63 2.49 -20.93
CA LYS A 68 1.25 2.00 -21.01
C LYS A 68 0.78 1.22 -19.78
N ILE A 69 1.69 0.77 -18.91
CA ILE A 69 1.37 -0.12 -17.78
C ILE A 69 1.58 0.59 -16.46
N GLN A 70 2.66 1.35 -16.29
CA GLN A 70 3.08 1.91 -15.01
C GLN A 70 1.95 2.69 -14.30
N GLN A 71 1.39 3.70 -14.97
CA GLN A 71 0.32 4.53 -14.41
C GLN A 71 -0.99 3.74 -14.21
N ARG A 72 -1.29 2.81 -15.12
CA ARG A 72 -2.48 1.96 -15.00
C ARG A 72 -2.39 1.01 -13.81
N LEU A 73 -1.22 0.45 -13.56
CA LEU A 73 -0.94 -0.38 -12.40
C LEU A 73 -1.10 0.41 -11.11
N LEU A 74 -0.46 1.58 -11.03
CA LEU A 74 -0.57 2.45 -9.86
C LEU A 74 -2.05 2.79 -9.58
N ASN A 75 -2.76 3.31 -10.58
CA ASN A 75 -4.16 3.70 -10.43
C ASN A 75 -5.05 2.52 -10.03
N ALA A 76 -4.88 1.34 -10.65
CA ALA A 76 -5.69 0.17 -10.32
C ALA A 76 -5.46 -0.31 -8.88
N VAL A 77 -4.22 -0.30 -8.39
CA VAL A 77 -3.90 -0.70 -7.01
C VAL A 77 -4.46 0.32 -6.01
N LEU A 78 -4.29 1.62 -6.27
CA LEU A 78 -4.84 2.68 -5.41
C LEU A 78 -6.38 2.68 -5.40
N GLU A 79 -7.01 2.42 -6.54
CA GLU A 79 -8.47 2.30 -6.65
C GLU A 79 -8.99 1.12 -5.81
N LEU A 80 -8.33 -0.04 -5.83
CA LEU A 80 -8.71 -1.17 -4.98
C LEU A 80 -8.57 -0.85 -3.48
N ILE A 81 -7.52 -0.15 -3.08
CA ILE A 81 -7.35 0.30 -1.70
C ILE A 81 -8.47 1.28 -1.31
N HIS A 82 -8.80 2.22 -2.19
CA HIS A 82 -9.89 3.17 -1.96
C HIS A 82 -11.24 2.46 -1.79
N LYS A 83 -11.55 1.51 -2.70
CA LYS A 83 -12.74 0.66 -2.62
C LYS A 83 -12.82 -0.11 -1.31
N GLU A 84 -11.70 -0.67 -0.84
CA GLU A 84 -11.67 -1.34 0.45
C GLU A 84 -11.91 -0.37 1.63
N ARG A 85 -11.36 0.85 1.59
CA ARG A 85 -11.60 1.88 2.63
C ARG A 85 -13.06 2.33 2.70
N THR A 86 -13.77 2.32 1.57
CA THR A 86 -15.19 2.65 1.47
C THR A 86 -16.11 1.46 1.73
N GLY A 87 -15.57 0.30 2.08
CA GLY A 87 -16.32 -0.89 2.52
C GLY A 87 -16.62 -1.89 1.41
N GLU A 88 -16.09 -1.72 0.20
CA GLU A 88 -16.19 -2.73 -0.85
C GLU A 88 -15.24 -3.92 -0.58
N VAL A 89 -15.71 -5.11 -0.90
CA VAL A 89 -14.90 -6.33 -0.79
C VAL A 89 -13.96 -6.43 -1.98
N ILE A 90 -12.65 -6.49 -1.72
CA ILE A 90 -11.62 -6.67 -2.75
C ILE A 90 -10.95 -8.05 -2.65
N ASN A 91 -10.31 -8.46 -3.74
CA ASN A 91 -9.47 -9.66 -3.73
C ASN A 91 -8.11 -9.36 -3.06
N ARG A 92 -8.04 -9.47 -1.73
CA ARG A 92 -6.80 -9.30 -0.94
C ARG A 92 -5.66 -10.24 -1.37
N GLY A 93 -5.99 -11.42 -1.92
CA GLY A 93 -4.99 -12.37 -2.43
C GLY A 93 -4.29 -11.86 -3.68
N LEU A 94 -5.04 -11.29 -4.63
CA LEU A 94 -4.48 -10.64 -5.81
C LEU A 94 -3.64 -9.43 -5.41
N MET A 95 -4.14 -8.58 -4.50
CA MET A 95 -3.39 -7.45 -3.96
C MET A 95 -2.03 -7.89 -3.38
N ARG A 96 -2.03 -8.92 -2.52
CA ARG A 96 -0.82 -9.48 -1.94
C ARG A 96 0.19 -9.91 -3.01
N ASN A 97 -0.26 -10.56 -4.07
CA ASN A 97 0.62 -11.00 -5.16
C ASN A 97 1.21 -9.83 -5.95
N ILE A 98 0.39 -8.81 -6.25
CA ILE A 98 0.86 -7.61 -6.97
C ILE A 98 1.84 -6.82 -6.13
N ILE A 99 1.56 -6.59 -4.85
CA ILE A 99 2.47 -5.88 -3.95
C ILE A 99 3.76 -6.67 -3.74
N LYS A 100 3.67 -7.99 -3.59
CA LYS A 100 4.85 -8.86 -3.52
C LYS A 100 5.71 -8.72 -4.78
N MET A 101 5.11 -8.71 -5.97
CA MET A 101 5.85 -8.46 -7.22
C MET A 101 6.59 -7.11 -7.17
N LEU A 102 5.92 -6.02 -6.77
CA LEU A 102 6.57 -4.70 -6.66
C LEU A 102 7.75 -4.72 -5.68
N THR A 103 7.62 -5.45 -4.59
CA THR A 103 8.66 -5.63 -3.57
C THR A 103 9.84 -6.45 -4.11
N ASP A 104 9.55 -7.55 -4.81
CA ASP A 104 10.56 -8.44 -5.42
C ASP A 104 11.37 -7.72 -6.52
N LEU A 105 10.79 -6.71 -7.18
CA LEU A 105 11.47 -5.86 -8.18
C LEU A 105 12.35 -4.76 -7.57
N GLY A 106 12.30 -4.60 -6.24
CA GLY A 106 13.21 -3.79 -5.45
C GLY A 106 12.65 -2.44 -4.95
N PRO A 107 13.41 -1.74 -4.09
CA PRO A 107 12.95 -0.54 -3.40
C PRO A 107 12.54 0.60 -4.33
N ALA A 108 13.24 0.77 -5.46
CA ALA A 108 12.93 1.79 -6.46
C ALA A 108 11.60 1.57 -7.18
N VAL A 109 10.98 0.39 -7.04
CA VAL A 109 9.65 0.09 -7.57
C VAL A 109 8.62 0.20 -6.45
N TYR A 110 8.84 -0.52 -5.34
CA TYR A 110 7.87 -0.48 -4.23
C TYR A 110 7.77 0.90 -3.56
N GLN A 111 8.89 1.49 -3.15
CA GLN A 111 8.89 2.73 -2.36
C GLN A 111 8.59 3.96 -3.23
N GLU A 112 9.25 4.05 -4.38
CA GLU A 112 9.16 5.22 -5.26
C GLU A 112 7.91 5.19 -6.15
N ASP A 113 7.66 4.08 -6.84
CA ASP A 113 6.59 4.01 -7.84
C ASP A 113 5.21 3.74 -7.18
N PHE A 114 5.16 3.22 -5.94
CA PHE A 114 3.89 2.87 -5.25
C PHE A 114 3.72 3.50 -3.86
N GLU A 115 4.61 3.26 -2.91
CA GLU A 115 4.42 3.63 -1.49
C GLU A 115 4.28 5.14 -1.31
N LYS A 116 5.11 5.94 -1.99
CA LYS A 116 5.01 7.40 -1.97
C LYS A 116 3.63 7.90 -2.46
N PRO A 117 3.17 7.58 -3.68
CA PRO A 117 1.81 7.91 -4.10
C PRO A 117 0.72 7.37 -3.17
N PHE A 118 0.88 6.15 -2.65
CA PHE A 118 -0.06 5.55 -1.71
C PHE A 118 -0.20 6.40 -0.44
N LEU A 119 0.91 6.84 0.15
CA LEU A 119 0.89 7.70 1.35
C LEU A 119 0.27 9.07 1.05
N GLU A 120 0.55 9.65 -0.12
CA GLU A 120 -0.01 10.93 -0.57
C GLU A 120 -1.54 10.86 -0.69
N VAL A 121 -2.07 9.89 -1.44
CA VAL A 121 -3.54 9.75 -1.59
C VAL A 121 -4.22 9.34 -0.29
N SER A 122 -3.49 8.65 0.61
CA SER A 122 -4.00 8.32 1.95
C SER A 122 -4.10 9.55 2.83
N ALA A 123 -3.13 10.46 2.76
CA ALA A 123 -3.19 11.72 3.49
C ALA A 123 -4.39 12.55 3.03
N ASP A 124 -4.64 12.62 1.72
CA ASP A 124 -5.79 13.35 1.17
C ASP A 124 -7.12 12.70 1.59
N PHE A 125 -7.21 11.37 1.57
CA PHE A 125 -8.37 10.63 2.04
C PHE A 125 -8.69 10.93 3.52
N TYR A 126 -7.70 10.79 4.41
CA TYR A 126 -7.90 11.01 5.83
C TYR A 126 -8.09 12.48 6.20
N ARG A 127 -7.53 13.41 5.42
CA ARG A 127 -7.81 14.84 5.58
C ARG A 127 -9.28 15.16 5.28
N ALA A 128 -9.82 14.63 4.18
CA ALA A 128 -11.22 14.84 3.84
C ALA A 128 -12.15 14.19 4.87
N GLU A 129 -11.88 12.93 5.23
CA GLU A 129 -12.70 12.19 6.19
C GLU A 129 -12.65 12.79 7.60
N SER A 130 -11.47 13.22 8.06
CA SER A 130 -11.31 13.87 9.36
C SER A 130 -12.12 15.16 9.48
N GLN A 131 -12.19 15.95 8.39
CA GLN A 131 -12.98 17.17 8.35
C GLN A 131 -14.49 16.89 8.44
N GLU A 132 -14.97 15.85 7.76
CA GLU A 132 -16.37 15.43 7.87
C GLU A 132 -16.70 14.93 9.29
N PHE A 133 -15.82 14.10 9.87
CA PHE A 133 -16.07 13.52 11.19
C PHE A 133 -16.09 14.58 12.30
N ILE A 134 -15.22 15.58 12.24
CA ILE A 134 -15.12 16.60 13.29
C ILE A 134 -16.28 17.61 13.25
N GLU A 135 -17.01 17.70 12.14
CA GLU A 135 -18.21 18.52 12.00
C GLU A 135 -19.46 17.78 12.47
N CYS A 136 -19.48 16.45 12.37
CA CYS A 136 -20.68 15.63 12.62
C CYS A 136 -20.61 14.71 13.85
N SER A 137 -19.49 14.69 14.59
CA SER A 137 -19.29 13.79 15.73
C SER A 137 -18.86 14.56 16.98
N ASP A 138 -19.19 14.03 18.15
CA ASP A 138 -18.58 14.49 19.40
C ASP A 138 -17.12 13.97 19.51
N CYS A 139 -16.35 14.50 20.47
CA CYS A 139 -14.93 14.15 20.59
C CYS A 139 -14.71 12.65 20.87
N ALA A 140 -15.57 12.00 21.68
CA ALA A 140 -15.42 10.58 22.01
C ALA A 140 -15.65 9.69 20.77
N ASP A 141 -16.71 9.97 20.02
CA ASP A 141 -17.05 9.25 18.80
C ASP A 141 -16.01 9.49 17.71
N TYR A 142 -15.47 10.70 17.63
CA TYR A 142 -14.36 11.02 16.73
C TYR A 142 -13.13 10.16 17.02
N LEU A 143 -12.68 10.09 18.28
CA LEU A 143 -11.52 9.31 18.68
C LEU A 143 -11.71 7.81 18.40
N LYS A 144 -12.91 7.27 18.63
CA LYS A 144 -13.24 5.88 18.27
C LYS A 144 -13.17 5.64 16.76
N LYS A 145 -13.63 6.58 15.94
CA LYS A 145 -13.53 6.48 14.48
C LYS A 145 -12.07 6.56 14.00
N ALA A 146 -11.26 7.44 14.59
CA ALA A 146 -9.84 7.54 14.29
C ALA A 146 -9.07 6.26 14.67
N GLU A 147 -9.31 5.73 15.88
CA GLU A 147 -8.75 4.46 16.35
C GLU A 147 -9.14 3.30 15.41
N ARG A 148 -10.41 3.25 14.98
CA ARG A 148 -10.86 2.25 14.01
C ARG A 148 -10.11 2.36 12.68
N ARG A 149 -9.96 3.56 12.13
CA ARG A 149 -9.21 3.77 10.87
C ARG A 149 -7.75 3.39 10.99
N LEU A 150 -7.12 3.66 12.15
CA LEU A 150 -5.75 3.25 12.43
C LEU A 150 -5.61 1.72 12.40
N ASN A 151 -6.49 1.01 13.10
CA ASN A 151 -6.51 -0.45 13.13
C ASN A 151 -6.76 -1.06 11.74
N GLU A 152 -7.66 -0.46 10.95
CA GLU A 152 -7.91 -0.89 9.58
C GLU A 152 -6.66 -0.76 8.68
N GLU A 153 -5.85 0.28 8.85
CA GLU A 153 -4.59 0.42 8.10
C GLU A 153 -3.51 -0.57 8.56
N ILE A 154 -3.38 -0.80 9.87
CA ILE A 154 -2.46 -1.83 10.39
C ILE A 154 -2.86 -3.20 9.87
N GLU A 155 -4.15 -3.52 9.90
CA GLU A 155 -4.69 -4.75 9.32
C GLU A 155 -4.37 -4.83 7.83
N ARG A 156 -4.60 -3.76 7.06
CA ARG A 156 -4.31 -3.69 5.63
C ARG A 156 -2.84 -3.97 5.33
N VAL A 157 -1.93 -3.38 6.10
CA VAL A 157 -0.50 -3.61 5.94
C VAL A 157 -0.17 -5.09 6.16
N SER A 158 -0.63 -5.67 7.27
CA SER A 158 -0.40 -7.10 7.56
C SER A 158 -0.96 -8.04 6.48
N HIS A 159 -2.03 -7.63 5.80
CA HIS A 159 -2.68 -8.44 4.77
C HIS A 159 -1.97 -8.38 3.42
N TYR A 160 -1.44 -7.26 2.97
CA TYR A 160 -0.85 -7.22 1.63
C TYR A 160 0.21 -6.16 1.36
N LEU A 161 0.56 -5.28 2.31
CA LEU A 161 1.64 -4.31 2.11
C LEU A 161 2.96 -4.81 2.72
N ASP A 162 4.07 -4.14 2.39
CA ASP A 162 5.34 -4.39 3.07
C ASP A 162 5.26 -3.88 4.52
N ALA A 163 5.81 -4.64 5.46
CA ALA A 163 5.76 -4.29 6.88
C ALA A 163 6.44 -2.95 7.19
N LYS A 164 7.40 -2.50 6.37
CA LYS A 164 8.06 -1.19 6.53
C LYS A 164 7.14 -0.01 6.24
N THR A 165 5.99 -0.26 5.61
CA THR A 165 4.98 0.75 5.32
C THR A 165 4.14 1.10 6.54
N GLU A 166 4.02 0.18 7.52
CA GLU A 166 3.14 0.33 8.70
C GLU A 166 3.39 1.64 9.44
N ALA A 167 4.63 1.87 9.89
CA ALA A 167 4.97 3.09 10.61
C ALA A 167 4.68 4.37 9.80
N LYS A 168 4.81 4.33 8.47
CA LYS A 168 4.58 5.50 7.62
C LYS A 168 3.10 5.79 7.46
N ILE A 169 2.26 4.78 7.22
CA ILE A 169 0.82 4.97 7.08
C ILE A 169 0.18 5.32 8.43
N THR A 170 0.62 4.70 9.52
CA THR A 170 0.22 5.06 10.89
C THR A 170 0.47 6.54 11.16
N ASN A 171 1.68 7.04 10.86
CA ASN A 171 2.00 8.47 11.00
C ASN A 171 1.09 9.38 10.14
N VAL A 172 0.69 8.94 8.94
CA VAL A 172 -0.23 9.70 8.08
C VAL A 172 -1.63 9.77 8.72
N VAL A 173 -2.16 8.64 9.21
CA VAL A 173 -3.46 8.60 9.88
C VAL A 173 -3.45 9.46 11.14
N GLU A 174 -2.45 9.28 12.01
CA GLU A 174 -2.29 10.06 13.24
C GLU A 174 -2.17 11.56 12.96
N LYS A 175 -1.39 11.93 11.94
CA LYS A 175 -1.22 13.34 11.57
C LYS A 175 -2.53 13.95 11.09
N GLU A 176 -3.17 13.33 10.10
CA GLU A 176 -4.34 13.92 9.43
C GLU A 176 -5.61 13.84 10.29
N MET A 177 -5.77 12.79 11.11
CA MET A 177 -6.93 12.64 11.99
C MET A 177 -6.73 13.22 13.40
N ILE A 178 -5.52 13.18 13.97
CA ILE A 178 -5.31 13.59 15.37
C ILE A 178 -4.53 14.89 15.45
N ALA A 179 -3.28 14.90 14.97
CA ALA A 179 -2.37 16.02 15.19
C ALA A 179 -2.88 17.35 14.61
N ASN A 180 -3.46 17.31 13.40
CA ASN A 180 -4.02 18.50 12.74
C ASN A 180 -5.26 19.06 13.45
N HIS A 181 -5.97 18.23 14.23
CA HIS A 181 -7.23 18.59 14.89
C HIS A 181 -7.13 18.68 16.42
N MET A 182 -5.94 18.46 16.99
CA MET A 182 -5.72 18.33 18.44
C MET A 182 -6.32 19.49 19.24
N THR A 183 -6.05 20.74 18.85
CA THR A 183 -6.59 21.92 19.53
C THR A 183 -8.13 21.93 19.49
N ARG A 184 -8.73 21.54 18.37
CA ARG A 184 -10.18 21.50 18.21
C ARG A 184 -10.82 20.37 19.01
N LEU A 185 -10.19 19.21 19.09
CA LEU A 185 -10.65 18.06 19.88
C LEU A 185 -10.63 18.39 21.39
N VAL A 186 -9.54 18.98 21.89
CA VAL A 186 -9.41 19.36 23.31
C VAL A 186 -10.45 20.39 23.73
N HIS A 187 -10.72 21.39 22.86
CA HIS A 187 -11.63 22.50 23.15
C HIS A 187 -13.06 22.29 22.62
N MET A 188 -13.41 21.08 22.18
CA MET A 188 -14.73 20.82 21.61
C MET A 188 -15.83 21.07 22.64
N GLU A 189 -16.82 21.91 22.29
CA GLU A 189 -17.90 22.28 23.22
C GLU A 189 -18.67 21.04 23.68
N ASN A 190 -18.86 20.92 25.00
CA ASN A 190 -19.62 19.85 25.65
C ASN A 190 -19.14 18.40 25.39
N SER A 191 -17.97 18.20 24.81
CA SER A 191 -17.43 16.85 24.58
C SER A 191 -15.91 16.74 24.65
N GLY A 192 -15.17 17.85 24.61
CA GLY A 192 -13.70 17.86 24.70
C GLY A 192 -13.14 17.46 26.07
N LEU A 193 -11.83 17.62 26.24
CA LEU A 193 -11.06 17.11 27.37
C LEU A 193 -11.65 17.45 28.75
N VAL A 194 -12.04 18.71 28.95
CA VAL A 194 -12.61 19.18 30.23
C VAL A 194 -13.89 18.43 30.58
N LYS A 195 -14.73 18.14 29.58
CA LYS A 195 -15.97 17.41 29.78
C LYS A 195 -15.70 15.93 30.05
N MET A 196 -14.78 15.31 29.30
CA MET A 196 -14.40 13.92 29.52
C MET A 196 -13.81 13.68 30.92
N LEU A 197 -13.01 14.63 31.43
CA LEU A 197 -12.50 14.60 32.81
C LEU A 197 -13.64 14.77 33.82
N GLY A 198 -14.59 15.68 33.56
CA GLY A 198 -15.74 15.88 34.43
C GLY A 198 -16.70 14.69 34.48
N ASP A 199 -16.80 13.93 33.38
CA ASP A 199 -17.68 12.77 33.23
C ASP A 199 -16.95 11.42 33.48
N ASP A 200 -15.69 11.44 33.93
CA ASP A 200 -14.83 10.27 34.25
C ASP A 200 -14.69 9.25 33.10
N LYS A 201 -14.61 9.74 31.86
CA LYS A 201 -14.49 8.92 30.63
C LYS A 201 -13.06 8.41 30.39
N SER A 202 -12.56 7.60 31.31
CA SER A 202 -11.17 7.08 31.29
C SER A 202 -10.76 6.36 30.01
N GLU A 203 -11.65 5.57 29.39
CA GLU A 203 -11.35 4.90 28.11
C GLU A 203 -11.20 5.89 26.95
N ASP A 204 -12.05 6.92 26.87
CA ASP A 204 -11.97 7.90 25.79
C ASP A 204 -10.75 8.82 25.97
N LEU A 205 -10.37 9.10 27.22
CA LEU A 205 -9.12 9.79 27.55
C LEU A 205 -7.88 8.98 27.19
N ALA A 206 -7.92 7.65 27.29
CA ALA A 206 -6.81 6.79 26.89
C ALA A 206 -6.59 6.73 25.37
N ARG A 207 -7.62 7.08 24.58
CA ARG A 207 -7.56 7.17 23.11
C ARG A 207 -7.06 8.54 22.61
N MET A 208 -7.00 9.54 23.49
CA MET A 208 -6.60 10.91 23.18
C MET A 208 -5.09 11.10 23.34
#